data_AF-A0A941W0D1-F1
#
_entry.id   AF-A0A941W0D1-F1
#
_cell.length_a   1.000
_cell.length_b   1.000
_cell.length_c   1.000
_cell.angle_alpha   90.00
_cell.angle_beta   90.00
_cell.angle_gamma   90.00
#
_symmetry.space_group_name_H-M   'P 1'
#
loop_
_entity.id
_entity.type
_entity.pdbx_description
1 polymer ?
#
loop_
_entity_poly.entity_id
_entity_poly.type
_entity_poly.pdbx_seq_one_letter_code
_entity_poly.pdbx_strand_id
1 'polypeptide(L)'
;MMRFFNTEGPVVPEDHYSVPPLQRWDLEEVLTLIAQKKYFLLHAPRQTGKTTCLLALADYLNREGRYRAVYANIEPAQAARENVAMGMTAVVEQIARGARDQIGDRQATDLAESLIARSSGTTL
;
A
#
# COMPACT_ATOMS: atom_id res chain seq x y z
N MET A 1 23.77 1.33 22.34
CA MET A 1 22.55 0.81 22.99
C MET A 1 22.29 -0.58 22.41
N MET A 2 21.81 -1.54 23.20
CA MET A 2 21.49 -2.88 22.68
C MET A 2 20.12 -2.88 22.00
N ARG A 3 19.99 -3.59 20.87
CA ARG A 3 18.70 -3.80 20.19
C ARG A 3 17.72 -4.55 21.11
N PHE A 4 16.42 -4.38 20.88
CA PHE A 4 15.35 -5.09 21.58
C PHE A 4 14.26 -5.60 20.63
N PHE A 5 13.39 -6.51 21.08
CA PHE A 5 12.28 -6.99 20.26
C PHE A 5 11.09 -6.03 20.38
N ASN A 6 10.56 -5.56 19.25
CA ASN A 6 9.34 -4.75 19.19
C ASN A 6 8.17 -5.61 18.68
N THR A 7 7.04 -5.55 19.37
CA THR A 7 5.80 -6.27 19.04
C THR A 7 4.70 -5.35 18.50
N GLU A 8 4.89 -4.02 18.50
CA GLU A 8 3.85 -3.04 18.16
C GLU A 8 4.40 -1.90 17.30
N GLY A 9 3.65 -1.46 16.29
CA GLY A 9 4.06 -0.37 15.39
C GLY A 9 5.21 -0.74 14.43
N PRO A 10 5.83 0.25 13.76
CA PRO A 10 6.91 0.03 12.80
C PRO A 10 8.19 -0.50 13.44
N VAL A 11 8.81 -1.49 12.81
CA VAL A 11 10.11 -2.02 13.22
C VAL A 11 11.23 -1.17 12.63
N VAL A 12 11.85 -0.32 13.45
CA VAL A 12 13.10 0.41 13.14
C VAL A 12 14.32 -0.55 13.22
N PRO A 13 15.04 -0.84 12.11
CA PRO A 13 16.14 -1.81 12.10
C PRO A 13 17.35 -1.45 12.98
N GLU A 14 17.57 -0.15 13.20
CA GLU A 14 18.64 0.38 14.02
C GLU A 14 18.41 0.03 15.50
N ASP A 15 17.16 0.13 15.96
CA ASP A 15 16.77 -0.02 17.36
C ASP A 15 16.25 -1.43 17.70
N HIS A 16 15.75 -2.18 16.71
CA HIS A 16 15.07 -3.45 16.94
C HIS A 16 15.75 -4.67 16.31
N TYR A 17 15.66 -5.82 16.99
CA TYR A 17 15.94 -7.10 16.35
C TYR A 17 14.90 -7.36 15.26
N SER A 18 15.36 -7.49 14.02
CA SER A 18 14.47 -7.68 12.88
C SER A 18 15.11 -8.54 11.79
N VAL A 19 14.30 -9.39 11.17
CA VAL A 19 14.65 -10.04 9.90
C VAL A 19 14.36 -9.03 8.79
N PRO A 20 15.23 -8.86 7.77
CA PRO A 20 14.97 -7.96 6.65
C PRO A 20 13.58 -8.23 6.04
N PRO A 21 12.70 -7.22 5.89
CA PRO A 21 11.29 -7.45 5.52
C PRO A 21 11.12 -8.25 4.23
N LEU A 22 11.96 -7.97 3.22
CA LEU A 22 11.93 -8.65 1.92
C LEU A 22 12.39 -10.11 1.96
N GLN A 23 13.06 -10.55 3.04
CA GLN A 23 13.50 -11.94 3.22
C GLN A 23 12.48 -12.77 4.04
N ARG A 24 11.40 -12.16 4.54
CA ARG A 24 10.39 -12.84 5.38
C ARG A 24 9.38 -13.66 4.57
N TRP A 25 9.46 -13.60 3.25
CA TRP A 25 8.52 -14.17 2.29
C TRP A 25 9.22 -14.40 0.95
N ASP A 26 8.58 -15.15 0.06
CA ASP A 26 9.10 -15.42 -1.28
C ASP A 26 8.96 -14.18 -2.18
N LEU A 27 9.99 -13.33 -2.17
CA LEU A 27 10.02 -12.13 -3.00
C LEU A 27 10.03 -12.47 -4.50
N GLU A 28 10.68 -13.55 -4.91
CA GLU A 28 10.78 -13.92 -6.32
C GLU A 28 9.41 -14.32 -6.88
N GLU A 29 8.63 -15.09 -6.11
CA GLU A 29 7.24 -15.41 -6.45
C GLU A 29 6.39 -14.13 -6.54
N VAL A 30 6.50 -13.22 -5.57
CA VAL A 30 5.76 -11.95 -5.57
C VAL A 30 6.11 -11.08 -6.79
N LEU A 31 7.39 -10.96 -7.13
CA LEU A 31 7.83 -10.21 -8.31
C LEU A 31 7.34 -10.86 -9.61
N THR A 32 7.28 -12.19 -9.66
CA THR A 32 6.71 -12.94 -10.79
C THR A 32 5.22 -12.63 -10.95
N LEU A 33 4.45 -12.62 -9.86
CA LEU A 33 3.03 -12.28 -9.88
C LEU A 33 2.79 -10.83 -10.35
N ILE A 34 3.63 -9.89 -9.90
CA ILE A 34 3.59 -8.49 -10.34
C ILE A 34 3.87 -8.39 -11.85
N ALA A 35 4.92 -9.07 -12.33
CA ALA A 35 5.28 -9.08 -13.75
C ALA A 35 4.14 -9.65 -14.62
N GLN A 36 3.41 -10.63 -14.10
CA GLN A 36 2.23 -11.22 -14.74
C GLN A 36 0.94 -10.43 -14.55
N LYS A 37 0.99 -9.26 -13.88
CA LYS A 37 -0.17 -8.39 -13.58
C LYS A 37 -1.27 -9.10 -12.79
N LYS A 38 -0.88 -9.95 -11.84
CA LYS A 38 -1.81 -10.70 -10.98
C LYS A 38 -2.06 -9.97 -9.66
N TYR A 39 -3.27 -10.13 -9.13
CA TYR A 39 -3.55 -9.84 -7.73
C TYR A 39 -3.09 -11.01 -6.85
N PHE A 40 -2.57 -10.70 -5.67
CA PHE A 40 -2.14 -11.70 -4.69
C PHE A 40 -2.52 -11.28 -3.28
N LEU A 41 -2.67 -12.26 -2.39
CA LEU A 41 -2.98 -12.07 -0.98
C LEU A 41 -1.77 -12.46 -0.14
N LEU A 42 -1.26 -11.52 0.65
CA LEU A 42 -0.28 -11.85 1.67
C LEU A 42 -0.99 -12.40 2.92
N HIS A 43 -1.12 -13.73 3.00
CA HIS A 43 -1.73 -14.40 4.14
C HIS A 43 -0.70 -14.66 5.25
N ALA A 44 -0.91 -14.07 6.43
CA ALA A 44 -0.11 -14.34 7.63
C ALA A 44 -0.88 -13.98 8.91
N PRO A 45 -0.56 -14.58 10.08
CA PRO A 45 -1.15 -14.22 11.37
C PRO A 45 -1.10 -12.73 11.72
N ARG A 46 -1.85 -12.28 12.73
CA ARG A 46 -1.79 -10.89 13.21
C ARG A 46 -0.37 -10.55 13.68
N GLN A 47 0.03 -9.28 13.52
CA GLN A 47 1.31 -8.73 13.99
C GLN A 47 2.59 -9.39 13.41
N THR A 48 2.49 -10.06 12.26
CA THR A 48 3.63 -10.69 11.56
C THR A 48 4.42 -9.73 10.65
N GLY A 49 4.10 -8.44 10.65
CA GLY A 49 4.81 -7.45 9.84
C GLY A 49 4.40 -7.38 8.36
N LYS A 50 3.21 -7.85 7.99
CA LYS A 50 2.68 -7.76 6.60
C LYS A 50 2.79 -6.35 6.01
N THR A 51 2.35 -5.33 6.75
CA THR A 51 2.45 -3.93 6.33
C THR A 51 3.91 -3.52 6.12
N THR A 52 4.83 -3.95 7.00
CA THR A 52 6.26 -3.72 6.85
C THR A 52 6.83 -4.35 5.57
N CYS A 53 6.41 -5.58 5.22
CA CYS A 53 6.81 -6.23 3.97
C CYS A 53 6.28 -5.50 2.73
N LEU A 54 5.01 -5.06 2.75
CA LEU A 54 4.41 -4.32 1.64
C LEU A 54 5.07 -2.94 1.43
N LEU A 55 5.38 -2.22 2.51
CA LEU A 55 6.11 -0.95 2.43
C LEU A 55 7.53 -1.14 1.86
N ALA A 56 8.24 -2.18 2.32
CA ALA A 56 9.56 -2.50 1.78
C ALA A 56 9.50 -2.92 0.31
N LEU A 57 8.45 -3.64 -0.11
CA LEU A 57 8.23 -3.99 -1.52
C LEU A 57 7.96 -2.74 -2.37
N ALA A 58 7.14 -1.81 -1.89
CA ALA A 58 6.89 -0.56 -2.60
C ALA A 58 8.19 0.26 -2.80
N ASP A 59 9.02 0.40 -1.76
CA ASP A 59 10.33 1.06 -1.85
C ASP A 59 11.25 0.32 -2.84
N TYR A 60 11.33 -1.02 -2.76
CA TYR A 60 12.11 -1.84 -3.69
C TYR A 60 11.71 -1.60 -5.16
N LEU A 61 10.40 -1.67 -5.46
CA LEU A 61 9.86 -1.47 -6.82
C LEU A 61 10.09 -0.05 -7.34
N ASN A 62 9.96 0.95 -6.47
CA ASN A 62 10.19 2.35 -6.84
C ASN A 62 11.67 2.63 -7.14
N ARG A 63 12.61 2.03 -6.38
CA ARG A 63 14.05 2.14 -6.64
C ARG A 63 14.48 1.51 -7.96
N GLU A 64 13.78 0.46 -8.37
CA GLU A 64 13.99 -0.15 -9.69
C GLU A 64 13.63 0.81 -10.84
N GLY A 65 12.80 1.82 -10.58
CA GLY A 65 12.41 2.85 -11.55
C GLY A 65 11.42 2.39 -12.64
N ARG A 66 11.09 1.09 -12.68
CA ARG A 66 10.10 0.53 -13.63
C ARG A 66 8.66 0.71 -13.18
N TYR A 67 8.44 0.87 -11.87
CA TYR A 67 7.12 0.95 -11.27
C TYR A 67 6.95 2.23 -10.47
N ARG A 68 5.70 2.62 -10.29
CA ARG A 68 5.26 3.63 -9.33
C ARG A 68 4.34 2.91 -8.34
N ALA A 69 4.94 2.40 -7.27
CA ALA A 69 4.26 1.60 -6.26
C ALA A 69 3.90 2.48 -5.05
N VAL A 70 2.68 2.32 -4.55
CA VAL A 70 2.17 3.03 -3.37
C VAL A 70 1.48 2.06 -2.44
N TYR A 71 1.63 2.28 -1.14
CA TYR A 71 0.81 1.64 -0.12
C TYR A 71 -0.45 2.47 0.11
N ALA A 72 -1.63 1.85 0.12
CA ALA A 72 -2.89 2.50 0.45
C ALA A 72 -3.64 1.69 1.51
N ASN A 73 -4.00 2.32 2.63
CA ASN A 73 -4.89 1.71 3.61
C ASN A 73 -6.35 1.93 3.18
N ILE A 74 -7.00 0.87 2.72
CA ILE A 74 -8.39 0.92 2.25
C ILE A 74 -9.43 0.64 3.35
N GLU A 75 -9.01 0.39 4.59
CA GLU A 75 -9.91 0.18 5.74
C GLU A 75 -10.97 1.30 5.92
N PRO A 76 -10.67 2.60 5.69
CA PRO A 76 -11.68 3.66 5.77
C PRO A 76 -12.89 3.44 4.84
N ALA A 77 -12.72 2.75 3.71
CA ALA A 77 -13.81 2.45 2.78
C ALA A 77 -14.87 1.52 3.41
N GLN A 78 -14.52 0.74 4.44
CA GLN A 78 -15.45 -0.15 5.14
C GLN A 78 -16.60 0.63 5.81
N ALA A 79 -16.36 1.88 6.22
CA ALA A 79 -17.40 2.74 6.79
C ALA A 79 -18.55 3.01 5.81
N ALA A 80 -18.32 2.84 4.50
CA ALA A 80 -19.33 3.04 3.47
C ALA A 80 -20.39 1.94 3.37
N ARG A 81 -20.17 0.78 4.01
CA ARG A 81 -21.09 -0.35 3.99
C ARG A 81 -21.50 -0.70 2.55
N GLU A 82 -22.79 -0.63 2.22
CA GLU A 82 -23.34 -0.97 0.90
C GLU A 82 -23.25 0.18 -0.11
N ASN A 83 -22.79 1.38 0.31
CA ASN A 83 -22.57 2.49 -0.60
C ASN A 83 -21.25 2.31 -1.37
N VAL A 84 -21.34 1.60 -2.49
CA VAL A 84 -20.20 1.32 -3.39
C VAL A 84 -19.54 2.60 -3.88
N ALA A 85 -20.31 3.62 -4.26
CA ALA A 85 -19.78 4.88 -4.77
C ALA A 85 -18.88 5.56 -3.72
N MET A 86 -19.36 5.67 -2.49
CA MET A 86 -18.61 6.25 -1.38
C MET A 86 -17.39 5.41 -1.00
N GLY A 87 -17.51 4.07 -1.02
CA GLY A 87 -16.38 3.17 -0.78
C GLY A 87 -15.29 3.33 -1.85
N MET A 88 -15.67 3.42 -3.13
CA MET A 88 -14.73 3.64 -4.23
C MET A 88 -14.06 5.00 -4.16
N THR A 89 -14.79 6.06 -3.80
CA THR A 89 -14.21 7.39 -3.54
C THR A 89 -13.12 7.31 -2.47
N ALA A 90 -13.39 6.65 -1.34
CA ALA A 90 -12.40 6.48 -0.28
C ALA A 90 -11.16 5.72 -0.78
N VAL A 91 -11.32 4.63 -1.54
CA VAL A 91 -10.18 3.88 -2.10
C VAL A 91 -9.32 4.75 -3.03
N VAL A 92 -9.96 5.47 -3.97
CA VAL A 92 -9.26 6.34 -4.92
C VAL A 92 -8.49 7.45 -4.20
N GLU A 93 -9.11 8.09 -3.19
CA GLU A 93 -8.44 9.09 -2.37
C GLU A 93 -7.23 8.53 -1.62
N GLN A 94 -7.32 7.34 -1.05
CA GLN A 94 -6.19 6.72 -0.33
C GLN A 94 -5.03 6.40 -1.26
N ILE A 95 -5.30 5.92 -2.48
CA ILE A 95 -4.27 5.69 -3.51
C ILE A 95 -3.62 7.01 -3.91
N ALA A 96 -4.42 8.05 -4.18
CA ALA A 96 -3.91 9.36 -4.60
C ALA A 96 -3.07 10.04 -3.51
N ARG A 97 -3.49 9.96 -2.25
CA ARG A 97 -2.69 10.42 -1.09
C ARG A 97 -1.39 9.63 -0.99
N GLY A 98 -1.44 8.30 -1.13
CA GLY A 98 -0.24 7.47 -1.18
C GLY A 98 0.74 7.90 -2.28
N ALA A 99 0.23 8.17 -3.49
CA ALA A 99 1.04 8.63 -4.61
C ALA A 99 1.69 10.00 -4.34
N ARG A 100 0.93 10.95 -3.79
CA ARG A 100 1.46 12.27 -3.42
C ARG A 100 2.51 12.18 -2.32
N ASP A 101 2.20 11.46 -1.25
CA ASP A 101 2.97 11.51 -0.01
C ASP A 101 4.19 10.56 -0.03
N GLN A 102 4.11 9.43 -0.74
CA GLN A 102 5.17 8.41 -0.76
C GLN A 102 6.12 8.55 -1.96
N ILE A 103 5.61 8.98 -3.12
CA ILE A 103 6.41 9.07 -4.36
C ILE A 103 6.39 10.46 -5.01
N GLY A 104 5.80 11.46 -4.34
CA GLY A 104 5.82 12.86 -4.79
C GLY A 104 4.90 13.18 -5.97
N ASP A 105 3.94 12.32 -6.30
CA ASP A 105 3.00 12.56 -7.40
C ASP A 105 1.91 13.54 -6.99
N ARG A 106 2.16 14.83 -7.18
CA ARG A 106 1.18 15.88 -6.86
C ARG A 106 -0.06 15.84 -7.75
N GLN A 107 0.07 15.38 -9.00
CA GLN A 107 -1.03 15.34 -9.96
C GLN A 107 -2.05 14.24 -9.66
N ALA A 108 -1.66 13.23 -8.88
CA ALA A 108 -2.54 12.13 -8.52
C ALA A 108 -3.79 12.59 -7.73
N THR A 109 -3.67 13.64 -6.91
CA THR A 109 -4.81 14.19 -6.16
C THR A 109 -5.80 14.88 -7.10
N ASP A 110 -5.31 15.73 -8.00
CA ASP A 110 -6.15 16.42 -8.99
C ASP A 110 -6.87 15.43 -9.92
N LEU A 111 -6.16 14.37 -10.35
CA LEU A 111 -6.75 13.31 -11.16
C LEU A 111 -7.86 12.58 -10.40
N ALA A 112 -7.63 12.23 -9.12
CA ALA A 112 -8.63 11.60 -8.28
C ALA A 112 -9.90 12.46 -8.16
N GLU A 113 -9.75 13.75 -7.85
CA GLU A 113 -10.86 14.69 -7.75
C GLU A 113 -11.66 14.75 -9.06
N SER A 114 -10.97 14.83 -10.21
CA SER A 114 -11.63 14.85 -11.52
C SER A 114 -12.41 13.55 -11.83
N LEU A 115 -11.87 12.38 -11.44
CA LEU A 115 -12.50 11.08 -11.64
C LEU A 115 -13.74 10.93 -10.75
N ILE A 116 -13.65 11.36 -9.50
CA ILE A 116 -14.76 11.34 -8.53
C ILE A 116 -15.88 12.28 -9.00
N ALA A 117 -15.55 13.47 -9.49
CA ALA A 117 -16.54 14.41 -10.03
C ALA A 117 -17.27 13.83 -11.26
N ARG A 118 -16.54 13.18 -12.16
CA ARG A 118 -17.10 12.54 -13.36
C ARG A 118 -18.00 11.34 -13.04
N SER A 119 -17.62 10.51 -12.07
CA SER A 119 -18.44 9.35 -11.67
C SER A 119 -19.73 9.80 -10.98
N SER A 120 -19.68 10.87 -10.20
CA SER A 120 -20.86 11.45 -9.52
C SER A 120 -21.86 12.07 -10.51
N GLY A 121 -21.39 12.59 -11.65
CA GLY A 121 -22.23 13.15 -12.72
C GLY A 121 -22.86 12.10 -13.64
N THR A 122 -22.46 10.83 -13.56
CA THR A 122 -23.01 9.73 -14.36
C THR A 122 -24.03 8.94 -13.53
N THR A 123 -25.15 9.59 -13.21
CA THR A 123 -26.35 8.87 -12.77
C THR A 123 -27.14 8.53 -14.03
N LEU A 124 -27.14 7.25 -14.43
CA LEU A 124 -28.15 6.69 -15.33
C LEU A 124 -29.33 6.20 -14.50
#